data_AF-A0A949UUF7-F1
#
_entry.id   AF-A0A949UUF7-F1
#
_cell.length_a   1.000
_cell.length_b   1.000
_cell.length_c   1.000
_cell.angle_alpha   90.00
_cell.angle_beta   90.00
_cell.angle_gamma   90.00
#
_symmetry.space_group_name_H-M   'P 1'
#
loop_
_entity.id
_entity.type
_entity.pdbx_description
1 polymer ?
#
loop_
_entity_poly.entity_id
_entity_poly.type
_entity_poly.pdbx_seq_one_letter_code
_entity_poly.pdbx_strand_id
1 'polypeptide(L)'
;MTLNIDNAIKLIGHSSDQPDLDTLLDDAGIVQRPHYDGHDVTATQIEADNGAVVLQFTAVYQDSYGLPRSEGPLILEDVTIQNRRFEEGIGPFTGTLPLGLRLDMTQPEIIERLGEPTSSMEFLGGFFLTYDGLFPELTVNIRLDLATRIMHFVRFMPVELQEA
;
A
#
# COMPACT_ATOMS: atom_id res chain seq x y z
N MET A 1 -2.48 12.82 14.08
CA MET A 1 -1.96 13.43 12.83
C MET A 1 -2.14 12.40 11.73
N THR A 2 -2.08 12.78 10.45
CA THR A 2 -2.25 11.83 9.34
C THR A 2 -0.91 11.20 8.99
N LEU A 3 -0.88 9.89 8.70
CA LEU A 3 0.32 9.21 8.22
C LEU A 3 0.80 9.82 6.89
N ASN A 4 2.10 10.11 6.78
CA ASN A 4 2.70 10.59 5.54
C ASN A 4 2.92 9.43 4.56
N ILE A 5 2.09 9.35 3.52
CA ILE A 5 2.12 8.26 2.53
C ILE A 5 3.43 8.28 1.72
N ASP A 6 3.94 9.44 1.31
CA ASP A 6 5.20 9.54 0.56
C ASP A 6 6.40 8.99 1.35
N ASN A 7 6.37 9.12 2.68
CA ASN A 7 7.39 8.53 3.53
C ASN A 7 7.14 7.03 3.77
N ALA A 8 5.88 6.63 3.96
CA ALA A 8 5.52 5.22 4.12
C ALA A 8 5.96 4.36 2.92
N ILE A 9 5.69 4.80 1.69
CA ILE A 9 6.05 4.02 0.48
C ILE A 9 7.56 3.88 0.30
N LYS A 10 8.37 4.83 0.80
CA LYS A 10 9.84 4.73 0.76
C LYS A 10 10.39 3.68 1.71
N LEU A 11 9.60 3.26 2.70
CA LEU A 11 9.97 2.24 3.66
C LEU A 11 9.55 0.83 3.22
N ILE A 12 8.85 0.69 2.09
CA ILE A 12 8.55 -0.62 1.51
C ILE A 12 9.85 -1.39 1.27
N GLY A 13 9.85 -2.67 1.66
CA GLY A 13 11.01 -3.56 1.64
C GLY A 13 11.95 -3.39 2.83
N HIS A 14 11.72 -2.43 3.74
CA HIS A 14 12.46 -2.33 5.00
C HIS A 14 11.81 -3.11 6.14
N SER A 15 12.63 -3.42 7.14
CA SER A 15 12.26 -4.14 8.34
C SER A 15 11.37 -3.29 9.24
N SER A 16 10.52 -3.94 10.02
CA SER A 16 9.78 -3.34 11.13
C SER A 16 10.68 -2.65 12.16
N ASP A 17 11.95 -3.04 12.23
CA ASP A 17 12.94 -2.51 13.17
C ASP A 17 13.69 -1.29 12.61
N GLN A 18 13.35 -0.85 11.39
CA GLN A 18 13.97 0.31 10.76
C GLN A 18 13.60 1.61 11.53
N PRO A 19 14.56 2.42 12.00
CA PRO A 19 14.27 3.59 12.84
C PRO A 19 13.35 4.63 12.19
N ASP A 20 13.41 4.75 10.87
CA ASP A 20 12.56 5.67 10.11
C ASP A 20 11.08 5.24 10.14
N LEU A 21 10.78 3.95 10.31
CA LEU A 21 9.42 3.45 10.49
C LEU A 21 8.85 3.85 11.85
N ASP A 22 9.62 3.69 12.92
CA ASP A 22 9.21 4.14 14.25
C ASP A 22 8.92 5.63 14.26
N THR A 23 9.81 6.42 13.64
CA THR A 23 9.63 7.88 13.50
C THR A 23 8.34 8.20 12.74
N LEU A 24 8.09 7.51 11.62
CA LEU A 24 6.87 7.71 10.83
C LEU A 24 5.60 7.40 11.63
N LEU A 25 5.59 6.31 12.40
CA LEU A 25 4.46 5.90 13.22
C LEU A 25 4.24 6.87 14.39
N ASP A 26 5.32 7.32 15.04
CA ASP A 26 5.27 8.29 16.13
C ASP A 26 4.74 9.65 15.68
N ASP A 27 5.23 10.15 14.54
CA ASP A 27 4.76 11.41 13.95
C ASP A 27 3.26 11.36 13.60
N ALA A 28 2.75 10.18 13.23
CA ALA A 28 1.31 9.97 13.01
C ALA A 28 0.51 9.83 14.32
N GLY A 29 1.18 9.59 15.45
CA GLY A 29 0.56 9.31 16.75
C GLY A 29 0.04 7.88 16.87
N ILE A 30 0.60 6.95 16.10
CA ILE A 30 0.23 5.54 16.11
C ILE A 30 1.03 4.84 17.20
N VAL A 31 0.34 4.20 18.14
CA VAL A 31 0.98 3.50 19.27
C VAL A 31 1.24 2.02 18.96
N GLN A 32 0.44 1.45 18.04
CA GLN A 32 0.63 0.07 17.61
C GLN A 32 1.98 -0.08 16.88
N ARG A 33 2.63 -1.23 17.05
CA ARG A 33 3.88 -1.61 16.39
C ARG A 33 3.76 -2.98 15.76
N PRO A 34 4.53 -3.28 14.70
CA PRO A 34 4.56 -4.62 14.14
C PRO A 34 5.19 -5.51 15.22
N HIS A 35 4.48 -6.56 15.62
CA HIS A 35 4.97 -7.47 16.63
C HIS A 35 5.16 -8.84 16.01
N TYR A 36 6.37 -9.38 16.18
CA TYR A 36 6.70 -10.76 15.84
C TYR A 36 6.98 -11.51 17.14
N ASP A 37 6.10 -12.44 17.50
CA ASP A 37 6.23 -13.26 18.72
C ASP A 37 7.01 -14.56 18.49
N GLY A 38 7.56 -14.76 17.29
CA GLY A 38 8.37 -15.93 16.94
C GLY A 38 7.57 -17.18 16.55
N HIS A 39 6.24 -17.13 16.56
CA HIS A 39 5.38 -18.27 16.24
C HIS A 39 4.21 -17.85 15.32
N ASP A 40 3.97 -18.61 14.24
CA ASP A 40 2.76 -18.57 13.38
C ASP A 40 2.32 -17.23 12.75
N VAL A 41 2.99 -16.09 13.02
CA VAL A 41 2.70 -14.82 12.36
C VAL A 41 3.43 -14.75 11.03
N THR A 42 2.75 -15.14 9.95
CA THR A 42 3.25 -14.94 8.58
C THR A 42 3.09 -13.49 8.12
N ALA A 43 2.10 -12.77 8.67
CA ALA A 43 1.81 -11.39 8.29
C ALA A 43 1.09 -10.64 9.41
N THR A 44 1.28 -9.32 9.49
CA THR A 44 0.57 -8.43 10.42
C THR A 44 0.28 -7.09 9.77
N GLN A 45 -0.73 -6.38 10.27
CA GLN A 45 -1.14 -5.08 9.76
C GLN A 45 -1.06 -4.01 10.85
N ILE A 46 -0.71 -2.80 10.45
CA ILE A 46 -0.96 -1.58 11.22
C ILE A 46 -1.94 -0.73 10.43
N GLU A 47 -3.04 -0.38 11.09
CA GLU A 47 -4.02 0.55 10.55
C GLU A 47 -3.75 1.98 11.03
N ALA A 48 -3.86 2.92 10.11
CA ALA A 48 -3.79 4.35 10.37
C ALA A 48 -5.02 5.04 9.78
N ASP A 49 -5.25 6.30 10.19
CA ASP A 49 -6.39 7.11 9.74
C ASP A 49 -7.76 6.42 9.92
N ASN A 50 -7.93 5.69 11.04
CA ASN A 50 -9.11 4.87 11.33
C ASN A 50 -9.35 3.78 10.26
N GLY A 51 -8.31 3.03 9.89
CA GLY A 51 -8.38 1.93 8.92
C GLY A 51 -8.31 2.36 7.46
N ALA A 52 -8.30 3.66 7.18
CA ALA A 52 -8.20 4.17 5.81
C ALA A 52 -6.82 3.94 5.18
N VAL A 53 -5.79 3.74 6.00
CA VAL A 53 -4.44 3.38 5.56
C VAL A 53 -4.03 2.10 6.26
N VAL A 54 -3.50 1.14 5.51
CA VAL A 54 -3.01 -0.14 6.00
C VAL A 54 -1.56 -0.29 5.61
N LEU A 55 -0.71 -0.53 6.61
CA LEU A 55 0.68 -0.96 6.44
C LEU A 55 0.73 -2.47 6.65
N GLN A 56 1.00 -3.21 5.58
CA GLN A 56 1.08 -4.68 5.62
C GLN A 56 2.52 -5.10 5.84
N PHE A 57 2.76 -5.93 6.85
CA PHE A 57 4.06 -6.53 7.12
C PHE A 57 4.00 -8.04 6.91
N THR A 58 5.09 -8.63 6.46
CA THR A 58 5.20 -10.07 6.18
C THR A 58 6.54 -10.64 6.62
N ALA A 59 6.53 -11.89 7.09
CA ALA A 59 7.73 -12.66 7.41
C ALA A 59 8.30 -13.41 6.19
N VAL A 60 7.54 -13.51 5.09
CA VAL A 60 7.89 -14.28 3.88
C VAL A 60 8.16 -13.40 2.66
N TYR A 61 8.59 -12.15 2.89
CA TYR A 61 8.83 -11.15 1.84
C TYR A 61 9.73 -11.67 0.72
N GLN A 62 10.79 -12.38 1.10
CA GLN A 62 11.82 -12.82 0.16
C GLN A 62 11.31 -13.81 -0.89
N ASP A 63 10.29 -14.60 -0.54
CA ASP A 63 9.74 -15.61 -1.43
C ASP A 63 8.99 -14.96 -2.61
N SER A 64 8.45 -13.76 -2.43
CA SER A 64 7.64 -13.03 -3.43
C SER A 64 8.41 -11.91 -4.14
N TYR A 65 9.29 -11.21 -3.42
CA TYR A 65 9.90 -9.96 -3.92
C TYR A 65 11.44 -9.95 -3.89
N GLY A 66 12.06 -11.04 -3.44
CA GLY A 66 13.51 -11.14 -3.31
C GLY A 66 14.06 -10.47 -2.04
N LEU A 67 15.37 -10.21 -2.00
CA LEU A 67 16.02 -9.75 -0.77
C LEU A 67 15.40 -8.42 -0.26
N PRO A 68 15.03 -8.34 1.03
CA PRO A 68 14.57 -7.08 1.61
C PRO A 68 15.69 -6.05 1.64
N ARG A 69 15.31 -4.77 1.71
CA ARG A 69 16.23 -3.63 1.74
C ARG A 69 16.95 -3.47 3.09
N SER A 70 16.44 -4.13 4.13
CA SER A 70 17.09 -4.26 5.44
C SER A 70 16.64 -5.55 6.13
N GLU A 71 17.51 -6.12 6.95
CA GLU A 71 17.22 -7.36 7.69
C GLU A 71 16.22 -7.14 8.83
N GLY A 72 15.38 -8.15 9.07
CA GLY A 72 14.47 -8.19 10.21
C GLY A 72 13.39 -9.26 10.08
N PRO A 73 12.62 -9.49 11.16
CA PRO A 73 11.64 -10.57 11.22
C PRO A 73 10.37 -10.29 10.41
N LEU A 74 10.01 -9.01 10.26
CA LEU A 74 8.86 -8.55 9.51
C LEU A 74 9.30 -7.44 8.57
N ILE A 75 8.93 -7.54 7.31
CA ILE A 75 9.24 -6.55 6.28
C ILE A 75 7.95 -5.84 5.86
N LEU A 76 7.99 -4.51 5.72
CA LEU A 76 6.88 -3.73 5.16
C LEU A 76 6.69 -4.13 3.70
N GLU A 77 5.64 -4.89 3.43
CA GLU A 77 5.28 -5.44 2.13
C GLU A 77 4.55 -4.41 1.29
N ASP A 78 3.48 -3.81 1.82
CA ASP A 78 2.68 -2.87 1.06
C ASP A 78 2.08 -1.76 1.92
N VAL A 79 1.75 -0.67 1.23
CA VAL A 79 0.97 0.43 1.77
C VAL A 79 -0.30 0.55 0.95
N THR A 80 -1.44 0.28 1.57
CA THR A 80 -2.76 0.36 0.94
C THR A 80 -3.57 1.51 1.52
N ILE A 81 -4.16 2.34 0.66
CA ILE A 81 -5.08 3.42 1.05
C ILE A 81 -6.47 3.08 0.51
N GLN A 82 -7.42 2.99 1.45
CA GLN A 82 -8.78 2.54 1.21
C GLN A 82 -9.76 3.70 1.11
N ASN A 83 -10.73 3.57 0.20
CA ASN A 83 -11.82 4.52 0.07
C ASN A 83 -13.00 4.09 0.96
N ARG A 84 -13.29 4.87 2.00
CA ARG A 84 -14.43 4.65 2.92
C ARG A 84 -15.78 4.51 2.24
N ARG A 85 -15.91 4.96 0.98
CA ARG A 85 -17.14 4.81 0.21
C ARG A 85 -17.51 3.33 -0.01
N PHE A 86 -16.51 2.45 0.00
CA PHE A 86 -16.65 1.05 -0.38
C PHE A 86 -16.23 0.08 0.73
N GLU A 87 -15.70 0.59 1.84
CA GLU A 87 -15.29 -0.19 3.01
C GLU A 87 -16.07 0.26 4.23
N GLU A 88 -16.74 -0.68 4.89
CA GLU A 88 -17.44 -0.41 6.14
C GLU A 88 -16.46 -0.40 7.32
N GLY A 89 -16.74 0.43 8.33
CA GLY A 89 -15.93 0.47 9.55
C GLY A 89 -14.66 1.32 9.48
N ILE A 90 -14.29 1.87 8.32
CA ILE A 90 -13.14 2.77 8.18
C ILE A 90 -13.55 4.26 8.15
N GLY A 91 -12.67 5.12 8.66
CA GLY A 91 -12.82 6.58 8.59
C GLY A 91 -12.46 7.16 7.22
N PRO A 92 -12.71 8.46 6.99
CA PRO A 92 -12.20 9.12 5.79
C PRO A 92 -10.68 9.24 5.83
N PHE A 93 -10.03 8.89 4.73
CA PHE A 93 -8.65 9.30 4.49
C PHE A 93 -8.58 10.83 4.41
N THR A 94 -7.66 11.42 5.16
CA THR A 94 -7.48 12.89 5.24
C THR A 94 -6.12 13.37 4.75
N GLY A 95 -5.26 12.43 4.34
CA GLY A 95 -3.92 12.73 3.84
C GLY A 95 -3.91 13.07 2.35
N THR A 96 -2.69 13.14 1.81
CA THR A 96 -2.43 13.33 0.38
C THR A 96 -1.95 12.01 -0.21
N LEU A 97 -2.52 11.62 -1.35
CA LEU A 97 -1.98 10.52 -2.14
C LEU A 97 -0.84 11.03 -3.04
N PRO A 98 0.21 10.21 -3.26
CA PRO A 98 1.28 10.55 -4.19
C PRO A 98 0.74 10.61 -5.63
N LEU A 99 1.59 11.14 -6.53
CA LEU A 99 1.28 11.26 -7.98
C LEU A 99 0.07 12.16 -8.28
N GLY A 100 -0.41 12.91 -7.29
CA GLY A 100 -1.59 13.77 -7.40
C GLY A 100 -2.91 13.01 -7.55
N LEU A 101 -2.94 11.75 -7.12
CA LEU A 101 -4.16 10.94 -7.09
C LEU A 101 -5.16 11.45 -6.04
N ARG A 102 -6.43 11.11 -6.23
CA ARG A 102 -7.48 11.27 -5.22
C ARG A 102 -8.40 10.05 -5.24
N LEU A 103 -8.91 9.67 -4.08
CA LEU A 103 -9.81 8.51 -3.94
C LEU A 103 -11.16 8.69 -4.65
N ASP A 104 -11.53 9.92 -5.01
CA ASP A 104 -12.74 10.22 -5.77
C ASP A 104 -12.56 10.14 -7.30
N MET A 105 -11.34 9.91 -7.78
CA MET A 105 -11.06 9.82 -9.21
C MET A 105 -11.70 8.58 -9.84
N THR A 106 -12.20 8.80 -11.04
CA THR A 106 -12.66 7.77 -11.98
C THR A 106 -11.50 7.23 -12.83
N GLN A 107 -11.71 6.08 -13.48
CA GLN A 107 -10.74 5.51 -14.40
C GLN A 107 -10.18 6.51 -15.44
N PRO A 108 -11.01 7.30 -16.16
CA PRO A 108 -10.47 8.25 -17.15
C PRO A 108 -9.59 9.34 -16.51
N GLU A 109 -9.97 9.85 -15.33
CA GLU A 109 -9.18 10.87 -14.63
C GLU A 109 -7.83 10.31 -14.13
N ILE A 110 -7.80 9.05 -13.73
CA ILE A 110 -6.56 8.35 -13.35
C ILE A 110 -5.65 8.19 -14.56
N ILE A 111 -6.19 7.75 -15.71
CA ILE A 111 -5.43 7.57 -16.95
C ILE A 111 -4.93 8.92 -17.49
N GLU A 112 -5.75 9.97 -17.43
CA GLU A 112 -5.31 11.32 -17.78
C GLU A 112 -4.15 11.80 -16.89
N ARG A 113 -4.18 11.43 -15.60
CA ARG A 113 -3.16 11.83 -14.62
C ARG A 113 -1.85 11.04 -14.73
N LEU A 114 -1.95 9.71 -14.87
CA LEU A 114 -0.80 8.81 -14.77
C LEU A 114 -0.32 8.27 -16.12
N GLY A 115 -1.11 8.46 -17.18
CA GLY A 115 -0.94 7.78 -18.45
C GLY A 115 -1.62 6.41 -18.50
N GLU A 116 -1.36 5.68 -19.57
CA GLU A 116 -1.86 4.32 -19.76
C GLU A 116 -1.24 3.36 -18.73
N PRO A 117 -2.04 2.45 -18.13
CA PRO A 117 -1.50 1.44 -17.22
C PRO A 117 -0.64 0.41 -17.97
N THR A 118 0.32 -0.19 -17.27
CA THR A 118 1.08 -1.35 -17.78
C THR A 118 0.13 -2.49 -18.13
N SER A 119 -0.88 -2.73 -17.28
CA SER A 119 -1.94 -3.69 -17.55
C SER A 119 -3.25 -3.27 -16.89
N SER A 120 -4.36 -3.75 -17.44
CA SER A 120 -5.68 -3.61 -16.81
C SER A 120 -6.50 -4.88 -16.99
N MET A 121 -7.20 -5.29 -15.94
CA MET A 121 -8.00 -6.52 -15.97
C MET A 121 -9.12 -6.52 -14.92
N GLU A 122 -10.15 -7.32 -15.17
CA GLU A 122 -11.13 -7.68 -14.14
C GLU A 122 -10.65 -8.92 -13.38
N PHE A 123 -10.62 -8.82 -12.05
CA PHE A 123 -10.20 -9.91 -11.17
C PHE A 123 -10.99 -9.84 -9.86
N LEU A 124 -11.43 -10.98 -9.32
CA LEU A 124 -12.17 -11.10 -8.03
C LEU A 124 -13.24 -10.01 -7.79
N GLY A 125 -14.03 -9.67 -8.81
CA GLY A 125 -15.10 -8.67 -8.68
C GLY A 125 -14.61 -7.22 -8.58
N GLY A 126 -13.38 -6.92 -9.00
CA GLY A 126 -12.87 -5.56 -9.17
C GLY A 126 -12.22 -5.38 -10.55
N PHE A 127 -12.05 -4.13 -10.98
CA PHE A 127 -11.25 -3.79 -12.16
C PHE A 127 -9.96 -3.14 -11.71
N PHE A 128 -8.83 -3.68 -12.13
CA PHE A 128 -7.52 -3.27 -11.69
C PHE A 128 -6.80 -2.51 -12.78
N LEU A 129 -6.16 -1.41 -12.39
CA LEU A 129 -5.14 -0.72 -13.16
C LEU A 129 -3.79 -0.98 -12.48
N THR A 130 -2.85 -1.58 -13.19
CA THR A 130 -1.50 -1.82 -12.68
C THR A 130 -0.52 -0.93 -13.43
N TYR A 131 0.25 -0.18 -12.67
CA TYR A 131 1.29 0.70 -13.18
C TYR A 131 2.64 0.31 -12.60
N ASP A 132 3.57 -0.03 -13.50
CA ASP A 132 4.96 -0.31 -13.15
C ASP A 132 5.83 0.86 -13.61
N GLY A 133 6.88 1.18 -12.85
CA GLY A 133 7.84 2.22 -13.21
C GLY A 133 7.39 3.66 -12.92
N LEU A 134 6.21 3.89 -12.33
CA LEU A 134 5.86 5.20 -11.74
C LEU A 134 6.80 5.54 -10.58
N PHE A 135 7.23 4.51 -9.85
CA PHE A 135 8.39 4.53 -8.97
C PHE A 135 9.36 3.44 -9.42
N PRO A 136 10.69 3.63 -9.30
CA PRO A 136 11.66 2.65 -9.82
C PRO A 136 11.53 1.23 -9.26
N GLU A 137 11.08 1.09 -8.00
CA GLU A 137 11.07 -0.19 -7.27
C GLU A 137 9.66 -0.64 -6.88
N LEU A 138 8.62 0.12 -7.24
CA LEU A 138 7.25 -0.17 -6.82
C LEU A 138 6.31 -0.33 -8.01
N THR A 139 5.39 -1.27 -7.84
CA THR A 139 4.15 -1.38 -8.60
C THR A 139 3.05 -0.60 -7.87
N VAL A 140 2.30 0.20 -8.62
CA VAL A 140 1.09 0.87 -8.14
C VAL A 140 -0.12 0.13 -8.69
N ASN A 141 -0.88 -0.50 -7.81
CA ASN A 141 -2.09 -1.23 -8.15
C ASN A 141 -3.32 -0.47 -7.66
N ILE A 142 -4.21 -0.11 -8.57
CA ILE A 142 -5.43 0.64 -8.27
C ILE A 142 -6.62 -0.26 -8.56
N ARG A 143 -7.39 -0.60 -7.53
CA ARG A 143 -8.66 -1.29 -7.68
C ARG A 143 -9.77 -0.27 -7.87
N LEU A 144 -10.61 -0.51 -8.87
CA LEU A 144 -11.80 0.28 -9.18
C LEU A 144 -13.05 -0.54 -8.93
N ASP A 145 -14.10 0.14 -8.47
CA ASP A 145 -15.45 -0.40 -8.44
C ASP A 145 -15.92 -0.74 -9.86
N LEU A 146 -16.62 -1.87 -10.02
CA LEU A 146 -17.05 -2.34 -11.34
C LEU A 146 -18.13 -1.46 -11.97
N ALA A 147 -19.03 -0.92 -11.15
CA ALA A 147 -20.18 -0.16 -11.64
C ALA A 147 -19.80 1.30 -11.96
N THR A 148 -19.06 1.94 -11.06
CA THR A 148 -18.76 3.37 -11.15
C THR A 148 -17.38 3.67 -11.72
N ARG A 149 -16.48 2.66 -11.77
CA ARG A 149 -15.07 2.84 -12.12
C ARG A 149 -14.36 3.89 -11.25
N ILE A 150 -14.84 4.11 -10.03
CA ILE A 150 -14.21 4.98 -9.02
C ILE A 150 -13.24 4.13 -8.19
N MET A 151 -12.15 4.76 -7.75
CA MET A 151 -11.13 4.10 -6.92
C MET A 151 -11.72 3.53 -5.63
N HIS A 152 -11.58 2.20 -5.48
CA HIS A 152 -11.86 1.46 -4.26
C HIS A 152 -10.66 1.54 -3.31
N PHE A 153 -9.46 1.27 -3.83
CA PHE A 153 -8.20 1.50 -3.11
C PHE A 153 -7.06 1.74 -4.09
N VAL A 154 -5.96 2.27 -3.57
CA VAL A 154 -4.65 2.26 -4.21
C VAL A 154 -3.65 1.56 -3.29
N ARG A 155 -2.85 0.67 -3.86
CA ARG A 155 -1.80 -0.08 -3.18
C ARG A 155 -0.45 0.20 -3.84
N PHE A 156 0.55 0.42 -3.00
CA PHE A 156 1.96 0.51 -3.38
C PHE A 156 2.66 -0.72 -2.84
N MET A 157 3.27 -1.50 -3.71
CA MET A 157 3.96 -2.75 -3.37
C MET A 157 5.23 -2.90 -4.21
N PRO A 158 6.21 -3.73 -3.80
CA PRO A 158 7.38 -4.00 -4.60
C PRO A 158 6.99 -4.61 -5.94
N VAL A 159 7.86 -4.42 -6.94
CA VAL A 159 7.75 -5.18 -8.19
C VAL A 159 7.93 -6.68 -7.87
N GLU A 160 6.95 -7.50 -8.24
CA GLU A 160 7.03 -8.96 -8.06
C GLU A 160 8.20 -9.55 -8.87
N LEU A 161 8.83 -10.59 -8.32
CA LEU A 161 9.77 -11.39 -9.09
C LEU A 161 9.02 -12.05 -10.24
N GLN A 162 9.43 -11.77 -11.48
CA GLN A 162 9.00 -12.59 -12.61
C GLN A 162 9.61 -13.99 -12.43
N GLU A 163 8.77 -15.01 -12.27
CA GLU A 163 9.24 -16.39 -12.39
C GLU A 163 9.90 -16.56 -13.77
N ALA A 164 11.18 -16.95 -13.76
CA ALA A 164 11.99 -17.14 -14.96
C ALA A 164 11.64 -18.43 -15.72
#